data_AF-A0A959XUS5-F1
#
_entry.id   AF-A0A959XUS5-F1
#
_cell.length_a   1.000
_cell.length_b   1.000
_cell.length_c   1.000
_cell.angle_alpha   90.00
_cell.angle_beta   90.00
_cell.angle_gamma   90.00
#
_symmetry.space_group_name_H-M   'P 1'
#
loop_
_entity.id
_entity.type
_entity.pdbx_description
1 polymer ?
#
loop_
_entity_poly.entity_id
_entity_poly.type
_entity_poly.pdbx_seq_one_letter_code
_entity_poly.pdbx_strand_id
1 'polypeptide(L)'
;MRKAAHVLSVVLHPVWMPTLALVVAFAIDPHLTFAFSPQGQWIIIGMVFVMTALFPVSSMLMLWRSGAISALSMPVREERTLPLLLTLIYFCMAYYLLRKTPNHPATLALFTSIIMSIAAALLINLRWKIS
;
A
#
# COMPACT_ATOMS: atom_id res chain seq x y z
N MET A 1 11.93 20.20 -18.65
CA MET A 1 10.54 19.96 -18.22
C MET A 1 10.21 18.47 -18.05
N ARG A 2 10.49 17.58 -19.02
CA ARG A 2 10.21 16.12 -18.89
C ARG A 2 10.81 15.44 -17.65
N LYS A 3 12.08 15.72 -17.30
CA LYS A 3 12.73 15.11 -16.12
C LYS A 3 12.07 15.51 -14.79
N ALA A 4 11.69 16.79 -14.65
CA ALA A 4 10.99 17.29 -13.46
C ALA A 4 9.59 16.67 -13.32
N ALA A 5 8.84 16.57 -14.42
CA ALA A 5 7.54 15.89 -14.42
C ALA A 5 7.65 14.41 -14.03
N HIS A 6 8.69 13.72 -14.51
CA HIS A 6 8.94 12.32 -14.16
C HIS A 6 9.26 12.13 -12.68
N VAL A 7 10.07 13.01 -12.09
CA VAL A 7 10.37 12.98 -10.65
C VAL A 7 9.12 13.24 -9.83
N LEU A 8 8.31 14.24 -10.19
CA LEU A 8 7.05 14.52 -9.52
C LEU A 8 6.08 13.34 -9.59
N SER A 9 5.95 12.66 -10.74
CA SER A 9 5.12 11.46 -10.86
C SER A 9 5.60 10.29 -9.99
N VAL A 10 6.91 10.13 -9.81
CA VAL A 10 7.46 9.08 -8.95
C VAL A 10 7.25 9.40 -7.47
N VAL A 11 7.46 10.65 -7.06
CA VAL A 11 7.31 11.08 -5.66
C VAL A 11 5.83 11.13 -5.25
N LEU A 12 4.95 11.57 -6.14
CA LEU A 12 3.50 11.61 -5.92
C LEU A 12 2.80 10.32 -6.35
N HIS A 13 3.57 9.24 -6.55
CA HIS A 13 2.99 7.98 -6.96
C HIS A 13 2.03 7.46 -5.88
N PRO A 14 0.82 6.98 -6.23
CA PRO A 14 -0.17 6.52 -5.25
C PRO A 14 0.31 5.44 -4.28
N VAL A 15 1.39 4.74 -4.62
CA VAL A 15 2.02 3.71 -3.77
C VAL A 15 2.49 4.25 -2.42
N TRP A 16 2.82 5.55 -2.33
CA TRP A 16 3.26 6.18 -1.09
C TRP A 16 2.09 6.64 -0.20
N MET A 17 0.88 6.71 -0.74
CA MET A 17 -0.29 7.31 -0.06
C MET A 17 -0.62 6.66 1.28
N PRO A 18 -0.57 5.32 1.47
CA PRO A 18 -0.85 4.72 2.78
C PRO A 18 0.15 5.18 3.85
N THR A 19 1.43 5.26 3.50
CA THR A 19 2.48 5.69 4.42
C THR A 19 2.35 7.19 4.72
N LEU A 20 2.11 8.00 3.68
CA LEU A 20 1.92 9.44 3.84
C LEU A 20 0.68 9.77 4.68
N ALA A 21 -0.43 9.07 4.45
CA ALA A 21 -1.65 9.23 5.24
C ALA A 21 -1.40 8.94 6.71
N LEU A 22 -0.64 7.90 7.04
CA LEU A 22 -0.28 7.59 8.42
C LEU A 22 0.63 8.64 9.05
N VAL A 23 1.68 9.07 8.33
CA VAL A 23 2.60 10.12 8.80
C VAL A 23 1.86 11.42 9.08
N VAL A 24 0.99 11.84 8.17
CA VAL A 24 0.18 13.04 8.33
C VAL A 24 -0.82 12.88 9.48
N ALA A 25 -1.48 11.72 9.60
CA ALA A 25 -2.39 11.45 10.71
C ALA A 25 -1.68 11.55 12.07
N PHE A 26 -0.49 10.96 12.19
CA PHE A 26 0.32 11.01 13.41
C PHE A 26 0.83 12.42 13.72
N ALA A 27 1.07 13.26 12.70
CA ALA A 27 1.49 14.64 12.88
C ALA A 27 0.35 15.58 13.30
N ILE A 28 -0.88 15.34 12.82
CA ILE A 28 -2.04 16.20 13.10
C ILE A 28 -2.69 15.83 14.44
N ASP A 29 -2.82 14.53 14.73
CA ASP A 29 -3.54 14.05 15.90
C ASP A 29 -2.61 13.27 16.86
N PRO A 30 -2.11 13.93 17.92
CA PRO A 30 -1.28 13.29 18.94
C PRO A 30 -1.98 12.12 19.63
N HIS A 31 -3.32 12.07 19.69
CA HIS A 31 -4.06 10.96 20.31
C HIS A 31 -3.83 9.63 19.59
N LEU A 32 -3.59 9.66 18.28
CA LEU A 32 -3.26 8.46 17.50
C LEU A 32 -1.90 7.87 17.90
N THR A 33 -1.02 8.70 18.46
CA THR A 33 0.34 8.33 18.81
C THR A 33 0.59 8.18 20.30
N PHE A 34 -0.42 8.46 21.13
CA PHE A 34 -0.32 8.44 22.59
C PHE A 34 0.15 7.10 23.16
N ALA A 35 -0.17 6.00 22.48
CA ALA A 35 0.25 4.66 22.85
C ALA A 35 1.71 4.32 22.48
N PHE A 36 2.43 5.21 21.79
CA PHE A 36 3.77 4.96 21.27
C PHE A 36 4.84 5.87 21.88
N SER A 37 6.02 5.29 22.14
CA SER A 37 7.24 6.08 22.29
C SER A 37 7.62 6.71 20.94
N PRO A 38 8.42 7.79 20.93
CA PRO A 38 8.91 8.40 19.69
C PRO A 38 9.61 7.39 18.76
N GLN A 39 10.36 6.44 19.33
CA GLN A 39 10.99 5.35 18.57
C GLN A 39 9.95 4.36 18.01
N GLY A 40 8.90 4.04 18.79
CA GLY A 40 7.82 3.16 18.36
C GLY A 40 7.04 3.70 17.16
N GLN A 41 6.84 5.03 17.09
CA GLN A 41 6.18 5.68 15.95
C GLN A 41 6.95 5.44 14.64
N TRP A 42 8.28 5.63 14.65
CA TRP A 42 9.13 5.40 13.49
C TRP A 42 9.16 3.93 13.07
N ILE A 43 9.13 3.00 14.03
CA ILE A 43 9.06 1.56 13.74
C ILE A 43 7.74 1.23 13.00
N ILE A 44 6.61 1.77 13.46
CA ILE A 44 5.30 1.53 12.83
C ILE A 44 5.25 2.14 11.43
N ILE A 45 5.72 3.38 11.26
CA ILE A 45 5.79 4.03 9.95
C ILE A 45 6.67 3.22 8.99
N GLY A 46 7.85 2.79 9.45
CA GLY A 46 8.75 1.96 8.65
C GLY A 46 8.14 0.61 8.28
N MET A 47 7.47 -0.05 9.21
CA MET A 47 6.74 -1.31 8.96
C MET A 47 5.65 -1.11 7.90
N VAL A 48 4.84 -0.06 8.03
CA VAL A 48 3.78 0.27 7.06
C VAL A 48 4.36 0.56 5.69
N PHE A 49 5.45 1.33 5.63
CA PHE A 49 6.16 1.60 4.38
C PHE A 49 6.64 0.33 3.68
N VAL A 50 7.27 -0.58 4.44
CA VAL A 50 7.76 -1.85 3.89
C VAL A 50 6.60 -2.69 3.35
N MET A 51 5.51 -2.82 4.10
CA MET A 51 4.38 -3.65 3.71
C MET A 51 3.55 -3.06 2.57
N THR A 52 3.37 -1.74 2.53
CA THR A 52 2.42 -1.09 1.61
C THR A 52 3.07 -0.52 0.35
N ALA A 53 4.40 -0.33 0.35
CA ALA A 53 5.13 0.16 -0.81
C ALA A 53 6.24 -0.79 -1.24
N LEU A 54 7.16 -1.13 -0.33
CA LEU A 54 8.36 -1.88 -0.70
C LEU A 54 8.05 -3.28 -1.22
N PHE A 55 7.23 -4.05 -0.49
CA PHE A 55 6.83 -5.41 -0.89
C PHE A 55 5.99 -5.46 -2.16
N PRO A 56 4.92 -4.65 -2.34
CA PRO A 56 4.23 -4.56 -3.61
C PRO A 56 5.14 -4.25 -4.79
N VAL A 57 6.02 -3.26 -4.66
CA VAL A 57 6.94 -2.85 -5.73
C VAL A 57 7.96 -3.93 -6.03
N SER A 58 8.57 -4.54 -5.01
CA SER A 58 9.51 -5.64 -5.21
C SER A 58 8.85 -6.83 -5.89
N SER A 59 7.63 -7.17 -5.51
CA SER A 59 6.89 -8.28 -6.11
C SER A 59 6.47 -7.98 -7.54
N MET A 60 6.06 -6.75 -7.86
CA MET A 60 5.83 -6.34 -9.25
C MET A 60 7.09 -6.46 -10.10
N LEU A 61 8.26 -6.06 -9.58
CA LEU A 61 9.53 -6.19 -10.28
C LEU A 61 9.94 -7.65 -10.49
N MET A 62 9.71 -8.52 -9.50
CA MET A 62 9.97 -9.95 -9.63
C MET A 62 9.09 -10.60 -10.69
N LEU A 63 7.79 -10.28 -10.70
CA LEU A 63 6.84 -10.79 -11.71
C LEU A 63 7.20 -10.35 -13.12
N TRP A 64 7.68 -9.11 -13.26
CA TRP A 64 8.14 -8.61 -14.56
C TRP A 64 9.38 -9.35 -15.04
N ARG A 65 10.36 -9.57 -14.14
CA ARG A 65 11.59 -10.31 -14.47
C ARG A 65 11.34 -11.78 -14.74
N SER A 66 10.35 -12.40 -14.12
CA SER A 66 10.00 -13.80 -14.38
C SER A 66 9.15 -14.00 -15.63
N GLY A 67 8.80 -12.92 -16.35
CA GLY A 67 7.94 -12.97 -17.53
C GLY A 67 6.46 -13.24 -17.22
N ALA A 68 6.05 -13.16 -15.94
CA ALA A 68 4.67 -13.34 -15.53
C ALA A 68 3.78 -12.13 -15.85
N ILE A 69 4.39 -10.95 -16.01
CA ILE A 69 3.75 -9.74 -16.55
C ILE A 69 4.59 -9.19 -17.71
N SER A 70 3.93 -8.82 -18.81
CA SER A 70 4.59 -8.38 -20.05
C SER A 70 5.20 -6.99 -19.92
N ALA A 71 4.58 -6.09 -19.14
CA ALA A 71 5.12 -4.77 -18.85
C ALA A 71 4.66 -4.26 -17.48
N LEU A 72 5.47 -3.38 -16.86
CA LEU A 72 5.09 -2.67 -15.63
C LEU A 72 3.84 -1.80 -15.79
N SER A 73 3.52 -1.37 -17.02
CA SER A 73 2.27 -0.66 -17.32
C SER A 73 1.04 -1.59 -17.30
N MET A 74 1.24 -2.90 -17.14
CA MET A 74 0.22 -3.95 -17.07
C MET A 74 -0.87 -3.79 -18.15
N PRO A 75 -0.51 -3.87 -19.44
CA PRO A 75 -1.45 -3.64 -20.55
C PRO A 75 -2.51 -4.74 -20.64
N VAL A 76 -2.24 -5.94 -20.09
CA VAL A 76 -3.15 -7.08 -20.12
C VAL A 76 -3.86 -7.24 -18.77
N ARG A 77 -5.19 -7.31 -18.78
CA ARG A 77 -6.03 -7.43 -17.56
C ARG A 77 -5.68 -8.64 -16.69
N GLU A 78 -5.38 -9.77 -17.32
CA GLU A 78 -5.06 -11.03 -16.64
C GLU A 78 -3.80 -10.89 -15.79
N GLU A 79 -2.85 -10.05 -16.22
CA GLU A 79 -1.62 -9.74 -15.50
C GLU A 79 -1.86 -8.85 -14.27
N ARG A 80 -3.02 -8.20 -14.15
CA ARG A 80 -3.36 -7.31 -13.01
C ARG A 80 -3.88 -8.07 -11.79
N THR A 81 -4.45 -9.25 -12.00
CA THR A 81 -5.05 -10.06 -10.92
C THR A 81 -4.00 -10.48 -9.89
N LEU A 82 -2.83 -10.90 -10.35
CA LEU A 82 -1.77 -11.41 -9.48
C LEU A 82 -1.12 -10.28 -8.62
N PRO A 83 -0.76 -9.11 -9.18
CA PRO A 83 -0.37 -7.93 -8.40
C PRO A 83 -1.45 -7.45 -7.42
N LEU A 84 -2.72 -7.42 -7.81
CA LEU A 84 -3.83 -7.04 -6.92
C LEU A 84 -4.00 -8.04 -5.76
N LEU A 85 -3.82 -9.33 -6.01
CA LEU A 85 -3.90 -10.35 -4.98
C LEU A 85 -2.71 -10.25 -4.00
N LEU A 86 -1.48 -10.05 -4.51
CA LEU A 86 -0.31 -9.85 -3.66
C LEU A 86 -0.42 -8.60 -2.80
N THR A 87 -0.86 -7.47 -3.39
CA THR A 87 -1.10 -6.23 -2.63
C THR A 87 -2.14 -6.46 -1.54
N LEU A 88 -3.25 -7.14 -1.83
CA LEU A 88 -4.25 -7.48 -0.82
C LEU A 88 -3.64 -8.29 0.34
N ILE A 89 -2.81 -9.29 0.05
CA ILE A 89 -2.12 -10.09 1.08
C ILE A 89 -1.22 -9.21 1.94
N TYR A 90 -0.39 -8.35 1.34
CA TYR A 90 0.51 -7.49 2.10
C TYR A 90 -0.23 -6.47 2.98
N PHE A 91 -1.35 -5.92 2.51
CA PHE A 91 -2.19 -5.03 3.31
C PHE A 91 -2.89 -5.78 4.46
N CYS A 92 -3.36 -7.01 4.23
CA CYS A 92 -3.88 -7.86 5.30
C CYS A 92 -2.80 -8.18 6.36
N MET A 93 -1.56 -8.45 5.93
CA MET A 93 -0.43 -8.64 6.85
C MET A 93 -0.10 -7.36 7.63
N ALA A 94 -0.09 -6.20 6.97
CA ALA A 94 0.10 -4.92 7.65
C ALA A 94 -0.96 -4.67 8.72
N TYR A 95 -2.24 -4.94 8.40
CA TYR A 95 -3.34 -4.84 9.35
C TYR A 95 -3.18 -5.82 10.53
N TYR A 96 -2.80 -7.07 10.26
CA TYR A 96 -2.54 -8.05 11.31
C TYR A 96 -1.45 -7.58 12.29
N LEU A 97 -0.34 -7.05 11.77
CA LEU A 97 0.74 -6.52 12.58
C LEU A 97 0.31 -5.28 13.39
N LEU A 98 -0.42 -4.35 12.75
CA LEU A 98 -0.98 -3.18 13.44
C LEU A 98 -1.93 -3.59 14.57
N ARG A 99 -2.71 -4.66 14.40
CA ARG A 99 -3.61 -5.17 15.45
C ARG A 99 -2.87 -5.83 16.62
N LYS A 100 -1.64 -6.30 16.42
CA LYS A 100 -0.77 -6.86 17.47
C LYS A 100 -0.07 -5.79 18.30
N THR A 101 -0.02 -4.57 17.80
CA THR A 101 0.56 -3.41 18.48
C THR A 101 -0.59 -2.59 19.10
N PRO A 102 -0.39 -1.92 20.26
CA PRO A 102 -1.41 -1.05 20.84
C PRO A 102 -1.64 0.20 19.96
N ASN A 103 -2.45 0.05 18.90
CA ASN A 103 -2.81 1.11 17.96
C ASN A 103 -4.17 1.70 18.28
N HIS A 104 -4.33 2.98 17.96
CA HIS A 104 -5.63 3.64 18.03
C HIS A 104 -6.61 2.98 17.03
N PRO A 105 -7.89 2.79 17.40
CA PRO A 105 -8.90 2.18 16.52
C PRO A 105 -9.05 2.88 15.17
N ALA A 106 -8.82 4.19 15.11
CA ALA A 106 -8.85 4.95 13.85
C ALA A 106 -7.79 4.48 12.85
N THR A 107 -6.58 4.14 13.31
CA THR A 107 -5.51 3.60 12.44
C THR A 107 -5.93 2.25 11.87
N LEU A 108 -6.55 1.40 12.67
CA LEU A 108 -7.08 0.11 12.21
C LEU A 108 -8.22 0.32 11.20
N ALA A 109 -9.13 1.26 11.46
CA ALA A 109 -10.22 1.59 10.55
C ALA A 109 -9.71 2.04 9.18
N LEU A 110 -8.70 2.92 9.13
CA LEU A 110 -8.05 3.35 7.88
C LEU A 110 -7.55 2.15 7.05
N PHE A 111 -6.86 1.19 7.68
CA PHE A 111 -6.37 0.01 6.98
C PHE A 111 -7.48 -0.93 6.53
N THR A 112 -8.54 -1.09 7.32
CA THR A 112 -9.70 -1.89 6.89
C THR A 112 -10.39 -1.29 5.66
N SER A 113 -10.51 0.03 5.59
CA SER A 113 -11.08 0.71 4.42
C SER A 113 -10.23 0.46 3.16
N ILE A 114 -8.89 0.52 3.29
CA ILE A 114 -7.99 0.25 2.16
C ILE A 114 -8.10 -1.20 1.70
N ILE A 115 -8.10 -2.16 2.64
CA ILE A 115 -8.27 -3.59 2.32
C ILE A 115 -9.60 -3.82 1.58
N MET A 116 -10.69 -3.22 2.05
CA MET A 116 -12.00 -3.32 1.40
C MET A 116 -11.98 -2.73 -0.01
N SER A 117 -11.33 -1.58 -0.23
CA SER A 117 -11.17 -0.99 -1.56
C SER A 117 -10.36 -1.89 -2.50
N ILE A 118 -9.27 -2.50 -2.04
CA ILE A 118 -8.45 -3.41 -2.85
C ILE A 118 -9.23 -4.70 -3.16
N ALA A 119 -9.94 -5.26 -2.17
CA ALA A 119 -10.77 -6.44 -2.37
C ALA A 119 -11.90 -6.17 -3.37
N ALA A 120 -12.56 -5.01 -3.28
CA ALA A 120 -13.55 -4.58 -4.25
C ALA A 120 -12.93 -4.43 -5.65
N ALA A 121 -11.76 -3.79 -5.75
CA ALA A 121 -11.03 -3.66 -7.02
C ALA A 121 -10.68 -5.03 -7.63
N LEU A 122 -10.25 -6.00 -6.82
CA LEU A 122 -9.98 -7.37 -7.26
C LEU A 122 -11.26 -8.06 -7.76
N LEU A 123 -12.38 -7.96 -7.02
CA LEU A 123 -13.66 -8.54 -7.42
C LEU A 123 -14.19 -7.94 -8.74
N ILE A 124 -14.11 -6.62 -8.88
CA ILE A 124 -14.49 -5.93 -10.13
C ILE A 124 -13.52 -6.36 -11.24
N ASN A 125 -12.22 -6.44 -10.98
CA ASN A 125 -11.25 -6.89 -11.97
C ASN A 125 -11.49 -8.34 -12.41
N LEU A 126 -12.11 -9.20 -11.60
CA LEU A 126 -12.53 -10.55 -12.02
C LEU A 126 -13.82 -10.54 -12.86
N ARG A 127 -14.79 -9.70 -12.51
CA ARG A 127 -16.12 -9.67 -13.15
C ARG A 127 -16.21 -8.79 -14.39
N TRP A 128 -15.53 -7.64 -14.40
CA TRP A 128 -15.65 -6.61 -15.44
C TRP A 128 -14.30 -6.35 -16.12
N LYS A 129 -14.27 -6.40 -17.48
CA LYS A 129 -13.13 -5.89 -18.24
C LYS A 129 -13.06 -4.38 -18.03
N ILE A 130 -12.25 -3.93 -17.07
CA ILE A 130 -11.88 -2.52 -16.99
C ILE A 130 -10.75 -2.31 -17.99
N SER A 131 -11.17 -1.97 -19.22
CA SER A 131 -10.36 -1.53 -20.37
C SER A 131 -9.03 -2.24 -20.52
#